data_AF-A0A0Q5J7Q1-F1
#
_entry.id   AF-A0A0Q5J7Q1-F1
#
_cell.length_a   1.000
_cell.length_b   1.000
_cell.length_c   1.000
_cell.angle_alpha   90.00
_cell.angle_beta   90.00
_cell.angle_gamma   90.00
#
_symmetry.space_group_name_H-M   'P 1'
#
loop_
_entity.id
_entity.type
_entity.pdbx_description
1 polymer ?
#
loop_
_entity_poly.entity_id
_entity_poly.type
_entity_poly.pdbx_seq_one_letter_code
_entity_poly.pdbx_strand_id
1 'polypeptide(L)'
;MQLHFADGTSAERAVLYTHGERRLRANLAEALGCEMTAAGIKVDPLIHRTTVPGVYAAGDVSSGNEVAFVVAGGGKAAMQAAFEIYYDDLPVAARA
;
A
#
# COMPACT_ATOMS: atom_id res chain seq x y z
N MET A 1 -16.91 -19.63 -21.82
CA MET A 1 -16.68 -18.30 -22.45
C MET A 1 -16.01 -18.52 -23.79
N GLN A 2 -16.49 -17.88 -24.88
CA GLN A 2 -15.88 -18.00 -26.20
C GLN A 2 -14.91 -16.83 -26.44
N LEU A 3 -13.66 -17.13 -26.80
CA LEU A 3 -12.67 -16.15 -27.23
C LEU A 3 -12.65 -16.10 -28.76
N HIS A 4 -12.75 -14.90 -29.33
CA HIS A 4 -12.64 -14.66 -30.77
C HIS A 4 -11.30 -14.02 -31.09
N PHE A 5 -10.57 -14.60 -32.04
CA PHE A 5 -9.25 -14.11 -32.45
C PHE A 5 -9.35 -13.28 -33.74
N ALA A 6 -8.35 -12.43 -33.99
CA ALA A 6 -8.33 -11.53 -35.14
C ALA A 6 -8.30 -12.24 -36.50
N ASP A 7 -7.88 -13.51 -36.53
CA ASP A 7 -7.88 -14.36 -37.72
C ASP A 7 -9.24 -15.04 -38.00
N GLY A 8 -10.26 -14.74 -37.19
CA GLY A 8 -11.60 -15.30 -37.31
C GLY A 8 -11.78 -16.65 -36.61
N THR A 9 -10.73 -17.24 -36.04
CA THR A 9 -10.85 -18.45 -35.23
C THR A 9 -11.45 -18.15 -33.86
N SER A 10 -11.90 -19.19 -33.15
CA SER A 10 -12.39 -19.03 -31.79
C SER A 10 -12.11 -20.25 -30.92
N ALA A 11 -12.08 -20.03 -29.60
CA ALA A 11 -11.84 -21.11 -28.65
C ALA A 11 -12.67 -20.97 -27.37
N GLU A 12 -13.21 -22.10 -26.90
CA GLU A 12 -13.97 -22.16 -25.65
C GLU A 12 -13.03 -22.27 -24.45
N ARG A 13 -13.28 -21.45 -23.42
CA ARG A 13 -12.54 -21.46 -22.15
C ARG A 13 -13.51 -21.49 -20.97
N ALA A 14 -13.22 -22.37 -20.01
CA ALA A 14 -13.90 -22.38 -18.72
C ALA A 14 -13.48 -21.19 -17.84
N VAL A 15 -12.21 -20.78 -17.93
CA VAL A 15 -11.63 -19.70 -17.13
C VAL A 15 -10.67 -18.87 -17.99
N LEU A 16 -10.64 -17.56 -17.75
CA LEU A 16 -9.62 -16.65 -18.25
C LEU A 16 -9.09 -15.81 -17.08
N TYR A 17 -7.77 -15.80 -16.93
CA TYR A 17 -7.09 -14.87 -16.03
C TYR A 17 -6.56 -13.70 -16.85
N THR A 18 -6.79 -12.49 -16.34
CA THR A 18 -6.28 -11.26 -16.95
C THR A 18 -5.59 -10.44 -15.88
N HIS A 19 -4.62 -9.62 -16.27
CA HIS A 19 -4.11 -8.56 -15.42
C HIS A 19 -4.78 -7.26 -15.85
N GLY A 20 -5.59 -6.67 -14.97
CA GLY A 20 -6.17 -5.35 -15.18
C GLY A 20 -5.18 -4.24 -14.80
N GLU A 21 -5.39 -3.05 -15.34
CA GLU A 21 -4.70 -1.86 -14.83
C GLU A 21 -5.06 -1.64 -13.36
N ARG A 22 -4.06 -1.51 -12.49
CA ARG A 22 -4.25 -1.17 -11.08
C ARG A 22 -4.12 0.33 -10.91
N ARG A 23 -5.23 0.99 -10.61
CA ARG A 23 -5.23 2.42 -10.27
C ARG A 23 -5.11 2.61 -8.76
N LEU A 24 -3.98 3.16 -8.34
CA LEU A 24 -3.73 3.53 -6.96
C LEU A 24 -4.74 4.61 -6.49
N ARG A 25 -5.31 4.46 -5.30
CA ARG A 25 -6.17 5.46 -4.66
C ARG A 25 -5.35 6.36 -3.73
N ALA A 26 -4.54 7.25 -4.31
CA ALA A 26 -3.51 8.00 -3.57
C ALA A 26 -3.81 9.50 -3.36
N ASN A 27 -4.97 10.01 -3.76
CA ASN A 27 -5.26 11.46 -3.70
C ASN A 27 -5.00 12.09 -2.32
N LEU A 28 -5.28 11.37 -1.22
CA LEU A 28 -5.01 11.84 0.14
C LEU A 28 -3.49 11.93 0.40
N ALA A 29 -2.73 10.90 0.01
CA ALA A 29 -1.29 10.87 0.18
C ALA A 29 -0.60 11.96 -0.64
N GLU A 30 -1.05 12.18 -1.87
CA GLU A 30 -0.59 13.26 -2.74
C GLU A 30 -0.87 14.63 -2.11
N ALA A 31 -2.08 14.85 -1.60
CA ALA A 31 -2.46 16.11 -0.94
C ALA A 31 -1.65 16.38 0.34
N LEU A 32 -1.23 15.32 1.04
CA LEU A 32 -0.35 15.41 2.21
C LEU A 32 1.13 15.60 1.86
N GLY A 33 1.52 15.49 0.58
CA GLY A 33 2.90 15.61 0.12
C GLY A 33 3.74 14.34 0.27
N CYS A 34 3.09 13.17 0.32
CA CYS A 34 3.82 11.89 0.33
C CYS A 34 4.55 11.66 -1.00
N GLU A 35 5.76 11.12 -0.94
CA GLU A 35 6.50 10.72 -2.13
C GLU A 35 5.84 9.49 -2.77
N MET A 36 5.64 9.54 -4.08
CA MET A 36 5.06 8.45 -4.87
C MET A 36 6.16 7.73 -5.66
N THR A 37 6.02 6.42 -5.82
CA THR A 37 6.90 5.57 -6.62
C THR A 37 6.08 4.82 -7.67
N ALA A 38 6.75 4.15 -8.61
CA ALA A 38 6.08 3.25 -9.56
C ALA A 38 5.34 2.08 -8.88
N ALA A 39 5.67 1.76 -7.62
CA ALA A 39 5.06 0.68 -6.86
C ALA A 39 3.92 1.13 -5.92
N GLY A 40 3.77 2.43 -5.67
CA GLY A 40 2.84 2.96 -4.66
C GLY A 40 3.42 4.15 -3.89
N ILE A 41 2.76 4.51 -2.80
CA ILE A 41 3.25 5.48 -1.81
C ILE A 41 4.56 4.94 -1.22
N LYS A 42 5.61 5.77 -1.22
CA LYS A 42 6.89 5.41 -0.62
C LYS A 42 6.74 5.29 0.89
N VAL A 43 7.21 4.18 1.44
CA VAL A 43 7.24 3.92 2.88
C VAL A 43 8.56 3.34 3.32
N ASP A 44 8.91 3.53 4.59
CA ASP A 44 9.93 2.73 5.25
C ASP A 44 9.48 1.25 5.29
N PRO A 45 10.31 0.28 4.85
CA PRO A 45 9.93 -1.12 4.74
C PRO A 45 9.76 -1.86 6.09
N LEU A 46 10.30 -1.30 7.18
CA LEU A 46 10.20 -1.89 8.51
C LEU A 46 9.01 -1.31 9.28
N ILE A 47 8.82 0.00 9.21
CA ILE A 47 7.83 0.70 10.06
C ILE A 47 6.66 1.32 9.29
N HIS A 48 6.66 1.25 7.96
CA HIS A 48 5.57 1.73 7.09
C HIS A 48 5.25 3.23 7.21
N ARG A 49 6.20 4.02 7.69
CA ARG A 49 6.12 5.49 7.73
C ARG A 49 6.35 6.05 6.33
N THR A 50 5.55 7.03 5.93
CA THR A 50 5.75 7.75 4.66
C THR A 50 6.88 8.78 4.80
N THR A 51 7.16 9.52 3.73
CA THR A 51 8.06 10.68 3.77
C THR A 51 7.50 11.86 4.55
N VAL A 52 6.21 11.86 4.88
CA VAL A 52 5.55 12.90 5.68
C VAL A 52 5.53 12.44 7.13
N PRO A 53 6.15 13.19 8.07
CA PRO A 53 6.13 12.84 9.50
C PRO A 53 4.71 12.66 10.03
N GLY A 54 4.50 11.65 10.88
CA GLY A 54 3.19 11.30 11.44
C GLY A 54 2.22 10.62 10.46
N VAL A 55 2.58 10.44 9.18
CA VAL A 55 1.73 9.79 8.18
C VAL A 55 2.29 8.42 7.82
N TYR A 56 1.43 7.41 7.86
CA TYR A 56 1.73 6.02 7.55
C TYR A 56 0.86 5.51 6.40
N ALA A 57 1.38 4.55 5.65
CA ALA A 57 0.63 3.89 4.58
C ALA A 57 0.89 2.37 4.61
N ALA A 58 -0.17 1.59 4.43
CA ALA A 58 -0.10 0.14 4.42
C ALA A 58 -1.13 -0.46 3.47
N GLY A 59 -0.82 -1.67 2.98
CA GLY A 59 -1.63 -2.41 2.02
C GLY A 59 -1.34 -2.04 0.58
N ASP A 60 -2.32 -2.26 -0.30
CA ASP A 60 -2.23 -2.08 -1.75
C ASP A 60 -1.75 -0.68 -2.19
N VAL A 61 -1.84 0.32 -1.29
CA VAL A 61 -1.40 1.69 -1.57
C VAL A 61 0.11 1.90 -1.47
N SER A 62 0.87 1.01 -0.81
CA SER A 62 2.32 1.15 -0.62
C SER A 62 3.13 0.02 -1.26
N SER A 63 2.86 -1.24 -0.90
CA SER A 63 3.59 -2.41 -1.40
C SER A 63 2.87 -3.73 -1.10
N GLY A 64 2.80 -4.60 -2.13
CA GLY A 64 2.10 -5.89 -2.05
C GLY A 64 0.58 -5.76 -2.17
N ASN A 65 -0.07 -6.72 -2.83
CA ASN A 65 -1.53 -6.80 -2.95
C ASN A 65 -2.09 -8.13 -2.41
N GLU A 66 -1.23 -8.94 -1.80
CA GLU A 66 -1.59 -10.16 -1.11
C GLU A 66 -2.02 -9.83 0.31
N VAL A 67 -3.15 -10.38 0.74
CA VAL A 67 -3.78 -10.13 2.04
C VAL A 67 -2.80 -10.30 3.21
N ALA A 68 -1.88 -11.28 3.14
CA ALA A 68 -0.88 -11.50 4.18
C ALA A 68 0.08 -10.30 4.34
N PHE A 69 0.52 -9.68 3.25
CA PHE A 69 1.36 -8.49 3.31
C PHE A 69 0.59 -7.27 3.79
N VAL A 70 -0.67 -7.12 3.38
CA VAL A 70 -1.55 -6.04 3.84
C VAL A 70 -1.72 -6.08 5.36
N VAL A 71 -2.01 -7.26 5.92
CA VAL A 71 -2.16 -7.46 7.37
C VAL A 71 -0.86 -7.18 8.11
N ALA A 72 0.27 -7.71 7.63
CA ALA A 72 1.57 -7.49 8.25
C ALA A 72 1.98 -6.01 8.22
N GLY A 73 1.82 -5.33 7.09
CA GLY A 73 2.13 -3.92 6.93
C GLY A 73 1.24 -3.02 7.79
N GLY A 74 -0.07 -3.33 7.87
CA GLY A 74 -1.00 -2.62 8.74
C GLY A 74 -0.62 -2.75 10.22
N GLY A 75 -0.24 -3.95 10.65
CA GLY A 75 0.25 -4.19 12.02
C GLY A 75 1.50 -3.38 12.36
N LYS A 76 2.47 -3.34 11.45
CA LYS A 76 3.71 -2.55 11.61
C LYS A 76 3.43 -1.04 11.66
N ALA A 77 2.61 -0.54 10.74
CA ALA A 77 2.21 0.87 10.71
C ALA A 77 1.49 1.29 12.00
N ALA A 78 0.53 0.48 12.45
CA ALA A 78 -0.23 0.76 13.67
C ALA A 78 0.67 0.73 14.93
N MET A 79 1.55 -0.26 15.04
CA MET A 79 2.52 -0.36 16.14
C MET A 79 3.41 0.89 16.20
N GLN A 80 3.94 1.34 15.06
CA GLN A 80 4.81 2.51 15.03
C GLN A 80 4.04 3.80 15.31
N ALA A 81 2.85 3.97 14.74
CA ALA A 81 2.03 5.14 15.00
C ALA A 81 1.67 5.25 16.50
N ALA A 82 1.30 4.13 17.13
CA ALA A 82 1.04 4.08 18.56
C ALA A 82 2.29 4.37 19.39
N PHE A 83 3.46 3.88 18.97
CA PHE A 83 4.73 4.17 19.61
C PHE A 83 5.09 5.66 19.54
N GLU A 84 4.95 6.31 18.37
CA GLU A 84 5.22 7.74 18.22
C GLU A 84 4.27 8.59 19.06
N ILE A 85 2.96 8.27 19.08
CA ILE A 85 1.99 8.97 19.94
C ILE A 85 2.37 8.83 21.41
N TYR A 86 2.68 7.61 21.87
CA TYR A 86 3.08 7.39 23.26
C TYR A 86 4.36 8.14 23.62
N TYR A 87 5.36 8.14 22.73
CA TYR A 87 6.62 8.84 22.96
C TYR A 87 6.42 10.36 23.01
N ASP A 88 5.53 10.90 22.18
CA ASP A 88 5.14 12.32 22.20
C ASP A 88 4.38 12.73 23.46
N ASP A 89 3.79 11.78 24.20
CA ASP A 89 3.14 12.03 25.50
C ASP A 89 4.10 11.94 26.69
N LEU A 90 5.31 11.41 26.51
CA LEU A 90 6.28 11.30 27.60
C LEU A 90 6.72 12.69 28.11
N PRO A 91 6.98 12.87 29.41
CA PRO A 91 7.65 14.06 29.92
C PRO A 91 8.98 14.30 29.18
N VAL A 92 9.38 15.56 28.98
CA VAL A 92 10.64 15.88 28.26
C VAL A 92 11.85 15.14 28.87
N ALA A 93 11.88 14.97 30.19
CA ALA A 93 12.93 14.23 30.89
C ALA A 93 12.98 12.71 30.56
N ALA A 94 11.93 12.16 29.96
CA ALA A 94 11.81 10.76 29.57
C ALA A 94 11.91 10.54 28.05
N ARG A 95 12.05 11.60 27.25
CA ARG A 95 12.33 11.54 25.80
C ARG A 95 13.84 11.56 25.59
N ALA A 96 14.51 10.44 25.86
CA ALA A 96 15.92 10.23 25.56
C ALA A 96 16.09 9.30 24.35
#